data_AF-A0A9C9GJE0-F1
#
_entry.id   AF-A0A9C9GJE0-F1
#
_cell.length_a   1.000
_cell.length_b   1.000
_cell.length_c   1.000
_cell.angle_alpha   90.00
_cell.angle_beta   90.00
_cell.angle_gamma   90.00
#
_symmetry.space_group_name_H-M   'P 1'
#
loop_
_entity.id
_entity.type
_entity.pdbx_description
1 polymer ?
#
loop_
_entity_poly.entity_id
_entity_poly.type
_entity_poly.pdbx_seq_one_letter_code
_entity_poly.pdbx_strand_id
1 'polypeptide(L)'
;MKSLSIKFLTALIFQLLSNSISVAAIQPGATVVQLRKDCGTLDNCFSTMPSLLDWIWGSGAPGESPRNPSASLPLTVNIGPGEYQPFICRNGPGSSVPKGFVSLIGSSRDATKIILRENIEGGPPIQVPVRLANCTNLSFSRLAVITTSANVNIGYAIYWTGTGTSTWSDVYVEASRSGDTNYNTPWYDSGVAGLHYWYNSKLVSIAHARGINVGYESQGSESWFYGSEIDVVIDNLTPVTRKVMYGLDTAVSQGDIRLFGSVIRVLVDDSQGLVDGDFTFYGIRSGTAQAHMHGGSISVDGSKATGTVTAIGISGNSHVHDTAITVKPGQGGGSAIRVEGDLAEAPFIWPPGKQLPAVKSTNGSDTFVETDCNSSGICDGVAIEDQQPHMMIYSENCTSRWFDSTVNACRP
;
A
#
# COMPACT_ATOMS: atom_id res chain seq x y z
N MET A 1 60.22 -20.13 71.59
CA MET A 1 58.91 -19.46 71.33
C MET A 1 59.09 -18.40 70.25
N LYS A 2 58.10 -18.28 69.34
CA LYS A 2 58.00 -17.41 68.13
C LYS A 2 58.70 -18.02 66.88
N SER A 3 58.04 -18.57 65.85
CA SER A 3 56.86 -18.24 65.02
C SER A 3 57.05 -17.04 64.08
N LEU A 4 57.07 -17.29 62.75
CA LEU A 4 56.22 -16.70 61.68
C LEU A 4 56.78 -17.11 60.28
N SER A 5 56.12 -18.00 59.54
CA SER A 5 55.07 -17.77 58.53
C SER A 5 55.58 -17.28 57.16
N ILE A 6 55.81 -18.25 56.27
CA ILE A 6 56.04 -18.05 54.84
C ILE A 6 54.65 -17.90 54.18
N LYS A 7 54.31 -16.69 53.74
CA LYS A 7 53.22 -16.45 52.79
C LYS A 7 53.84 -16.06 51.45
N PHE A 8 54.03 -17.04 50.58
CA PHE A 8 54.31 -16.78 49.18
C PHE A 8 53.08 -16.14 48.56
N LEU A 9 53.28 -14.91 48.10
CA LEU A 9 52.34 -14.03 47.47
C LEU A 9 51.91 -14.62 46.12
N THR A 10 50.70 -15.21 46.08
CA THR A 10 50.00 -15.52 44.82
C THR A 10 49.65 -14.18 44.17
N ALA A 11 50.59 -13.63 43.39
CA ALA A 11 50.34 -12.51 42.52
C ALA A 11 49.34 -12.97 41.45
N LEU A 12 48.07 -12.65 41.71
CA LEU A 12 46.97 -12.73 40.77
C LEU A 12 47.33 -11.84 39.57
N ILE A 13 47.99 -12.43 38.58
CA ILE A 13 48.12 -11.90 37.23
C ILE A 13 46.70 -11.89 36.67
N PHE A 14 45.94 -10.86 37.00
CA PHE A 14 44.78 -10.41 36.25
C PHE A 14 45.33 -9.79 34.97
N GLN A 15 45.86 -10.65 34.09
CA GLN A 15 46.08 -10.32 32.70
C GLN A 15 44.70 -9.96 32.17
N LEU A 16 44.48 -8.65 32.12
CA LEU A 16 43.52 -7.98 31.28
C LEU A 16 43.72 -8.52 29.87
N LEU A 17 43.04 -9.63 29.57
CA LEU A 17 42.72 -10.06 28.23
C LEU A 17 41.77 -8.99 27.71
N SER A 18 42.35 -7.87 27.28
CA SER A 18 41.75 -6.94 26.35
C SER A 18 41.48 -7.75 25.10
N ASN A 19 40.33 -8.42 25.06
CA ASN A 19 39.81 -9.01 23.84
C ASN A 19 39.65 -7.84 22.87
N SER A 20 40.65 -7.62 22.02
CA SER A 20 40.55 -6.74 20.88
C SER A 20 39.40 -7.29 20.05
N ILE A 21 38.22 -6.71 20.20
CA ILE A 21 37.10 -7.02 19.32
C ILE A 21 37.55 -6.47 17.98
N SER A 22 38.05 -7.36 17.13
CA SER A 22 38.35 -7.06 15.74
C SER A 22 37.04 -6.64 15.11
N VAL A 23 36.82 -5.33 15.00
CA VAL A 23 35.69 -4.79 14.25
C VAL A 23 35.95 -5.15 12.80
N ALA A 24 35.05 -5.91 12.20
CA ALA A 24 35.16 -6.32 10.81
C ALA A 24 35.27 -5.08 9.90
N ALA A 25 36.06 -5.18 8.84
CA ALA A 25 36.40 -4.01 8.04
C ALA A 25 35.26 -3.66 7.06
N ILE A 26 35.01 -2.37 6.86
CA ILE A 26 34.13 -1.87 5.80
C ILE A 26 34.99 -1.45 4.61
N GLN A 27 34.85 -2.14 3.49
CA GLN A 27 35.57 -1.84 2.25
C GLN A 27 34.90 -0.68 1.51
N PRO A 28 35.60 0.43 1.20
CA PRO A 28 34.99 1.59 0.52
C PRO A 28 34.38 1.26 -0.86
N GLY A 29 34.91 0.24 -1.55
CA GLY A 29 34.45 -0.20 -2.87
C GLY A 29 33.43 -1.33 -2.85
N ALA A 30 32.88 -1.71 -1.69
CA ALA A 30 31.94 -2.83 -1.61
C ALA A 30 30.72 -2.59 -2.52
N THR A 31 30.39 -3.58 -3.35
CA THR A 31 29.15 -3.64 -4.16
C THR A 31 28.02 -4.33 -3.41
N VAL A 32 28.36 -5.10 -2.38
CA VAL A 32 27.42 -5.78 -1.49
C VAL A 32 27.84 -5.56 -0.05
N VAL A 33 26.88 -5.14 0.78
CA VAL A 33 27.04 -4.99 2.23
C VAL A 33 25.92 -5.74 2.95
N GLN A 34 26.10 -5.97 4.25
CA GLN A 34 25.12 -6.62 5.11
C GLN A 34 24.59 -5.60 6.13
N LEU A 35 23.30 -5.66 6.45
CA LEU A 35 22.71 -4.97 7.59
C LEU A 35 22.12 -6.03 8.52
N ARG A 36 22.71 -6.22 9.71
CA ARG A 36 22.32 -7.28 10.66
C ARG A 36 22.40 -6.77 12.09
N LYS A 37 21.55 -7.26 12.99
CA LYS A 37 21.64 -6.90 14.42
C LYS A 37 22.95 -7.33 15.07
N ASP A 38 23.51 -8.44 14.62
CA ASP A 38 24.83 -8.92 15.01
C ASP A 38 25.65 -9.18 13.76
N CYS A 39 26.77 -8.48 13.65
CA CYS A 39 27.71 -8.62 12.56
C CYS A 39 28.80 -9.67 12.83
N GLY A 40 29.02 -10.07 14.09
CA GLY A 40 30.14 -10.93 14.46
C GLY A 40 31.45 -10.47 13.83
N THR A 41 32.04 -11.34 13.01
CA THR A 41 33.29 -11.09 12.26
C THR A 41 33.06 -10.85 10.76
N LEU A 42 31.82 -10.56 10.33
CA LEU A 42 31.48 -10.35 8.93
C LEU A 42 31.96 -8.98 8.44
N ASP A 43 32.85 -8.97 7.45
CA ASP A 43 33.22 -7.75 6.72
C ASP A 43 32.00 -7.13 6.03
N ASN A 44 32.08 -5.82 5.79
CA ASN A 44 31.02 -5.05 5.13
C ASN A 44 29.65 -5.15 5.81
N CYS A 45 29.64 -5.34 7.14
CA CYS A 45 28.43 -5.48 7.92
C CYS A 45 28.18 -4.24 8.79
N PHE A 46 26.97 -3.70 8.67
CA PHE A 46 26.46 -2.61 9.49
C PHE A 46 25.47 -3.15 10.51
N SER A 47 25.54 -2.65 11.75
CA SER A 47 24.62 -3.06 12.81
C SER A 47 23.37 -2.19 12.91
N THR A 48 23.38 -1.02 12.26
CA THR A 48 22.29 -0.03 12.33
C THR A 48 22.06 0.65 10.98
N MET A 49 20.81 1.03 10.70
CA MET A 49 20.47 1.78 9.47
C MET A 49 21.18 3.15 9.40
N PRO A 50 21.31 3.94 10.48
CA PRO A 50 22.03 5.20 10.43
C PRO A 50 23.50 5.06 10.05
N SER A 51 24.22 4.07 10.59
CA SER A 51 25.63 3.83 10.22
C SER A 51 25.78 3.44 8.76
N LEU A 52 24.86 2.60 8.25
CA LEU A 52 24.79 2.27 6.83
C LEU A 52 24.54 3.53 5.99
N LEU A 53 23.51 4.33 6.32
CA LEU A 53 23.15 5.52 5.55
C LEU A 53 24.25 6.59 5.54
N ASP A 54 24.98 6.75 6.64
CA ASP A 54 26.13 7.65 6.72
C ASP A 54 27.28 7.18 5.81
N TRP A 55 27.54 5.88 5.76
CA TRP A 55 28.51 5.32 4.83
C TRP A 55 28.07 5.44 3.35
N ILE A 56 26.79 5.26 3.05
CA ILE A 56 26.28 5.37 1.68
C ILE A 56 26.28 6.83 1.20
N TRP A 57 25.73 7.74 2.01
CA TRP A 57 25.33 9.10 1.61
C TRP A 57 25.94 10.25 2.42
N GLY A 58 26.54 9.95 3.58
CA GLY A 58 26.97 10.92 4.57
C GLY A 58 28.26 11.63 4.20
N SER A 59 28.85 12.35 5.15
CA SER A 59 30.16 12.97 4.98
C SER A 59 31.32 11.96 5.09
N GLY A 60 31.01 10.71 5.45
CA GLY A 60 31.98 9.75 5.98
C GLY A 60 32.48 10.15 7.37
N ALA A 61 33.12 9.21 8.06
CA ALA A 61 34.01 9.56 9.16
C ALA A 61 35.11 10.51 8.63
N PRO A 62 35.72 11.38 9.46
CA PRO A 62 36.81 12.24 9.01
C PRO A 62 37.90 11.43 8.29
N GLY A 63 38.01 11.62 6.96
CA GLY A 63 38.97 10.91 6.10
C GLY A 63 38.38 9.81 5.20
N GLU A 64 37.09 9.49 5.32
CA GLU A 64 36.40 8.54 4.44
C GLU A 64 35.50 9.27 3.44
N SER A 65 35.55 8.88 2.16
CA SER A 65 34.59 9.36 1.17
C SER A 65 33.34 8.47 1.20
N PRO A 66 32.12 9.03 1.17
CA PRO A 66 30.90 8.23 1.09
C PRO A 66 30.91 7.34 -0.16
N ARG A 67 30.25 6.18 -0.05
CA ARG A 67 30.17 5.19 -1.13
C ARG A 67 29.55 5.74 -2.41
N ASN A 68 28.55 6.64 -2.29
CA ASN A 68 27.83 7.28 -3.40
C ASN A 68 27.52 6.34 -4.59
N PRO A 69 26.66 5.32 -4.41
CA PRO A 69 26.27 4.42 -5.50
C PRO A 69 25.77 5.13 -6.76
N SER A 70 26.06 4.51 -7.91
CA SER A 70 25.77 5.04 -9.25
C SER A 70 25.40 3.91 -10.21
N ALA A 71 25.02 4.24 -11.44
CA ALA A 71 24.70 3.24 -12.46
C ALA A 71 25.86 2.28 -12.76
N SER A 72 27.11 2.78 -12.75
CA SER A 72 28.31 1.95 -12.99
C SER A 72 28.81 1.23 -11.74
N LEU A 73 28.38 1.66 -10.56
CA LEU A 73 28.78 1.12 -9.26
C LEU A 73 27.57 1.02 -8.32
N PRO A 74 26.57 0.18 -8.62
CA PRO A 74 25.39 0.01 -7.78
C PRO A 74 25.77 -0.65 -6.44
N LEU A 75 24.88 -0.53 -5.47
CA LEU A 75 25.03 -1.14 -4.15
C LEU A 75 23.86 -2.05 -3.82
N THR A 76 24.16 -3.25 -3.35
CA THR A 76 23.19 -4.16 -2.74
C THR A 76 23.40 -4.22 -1.23
N VAL A 77 22.32 -4.07 -0.48
CA VAL A 77 22.30 -4.22 0.98
C VAL A 77 21.44 -5.44 1.29
N ASN A 78 22.07 -6.51 1.77
CA ASN A 78 21.37 -7.68 2.28
C ASN A 78 21.02 -7.46 3.75
N ILE A 79 19.74 -7.44 4.07
CA ILE A 79 19.23 -7.13 5.40
C ILE A 79 18.80 -8.44 6.07
N GLY A 80 19.41 -8.74 7.21
CA GLY A 80 19.07 -9.90 8.03
C GLY A 80 17.70 -9.76 8.70
N PRO A 81 17.21 -10.81 9.38
CA PRO A 81 16.02 -10.72 10.22
C PRO A 81 16.17 -9.64 11.31
N GLY A 82 15.07 -8.97 11.64
CA GLY A 82 15.01 -7.96 12.70
C GLY A 82 14.28 -6.69 12.28
N GLU A 83 14.19 -5.77 13.24
CA GLU A 83 13.58 -4.44 13.06
C GLU A 83 14.66 -3.37 12.93
N TYR A 84 14.61 -2.58 11.88
CA TYR A 84 15.60 -1.56 11.57
C TYR A 84 14.96 -0.17 11.57
N GLN A 85 15.80 0.81 11.91
CA GLN A 85 15.45 2.22 11.89
C GLN A 85 15.11 2.70 10.46
N PRO A 86 14.47 3.88 10.32
CA PRO A 86 14.05 4.40 9.04
C PRO A 86 15.14 4.48 7.97
N PHE A 87 14.78 4.15 6.73
CA PHE A 87 15.62 4.34 5.55
C PHE A 87 15.33 5.71 4.94
N ILE A 88 16.38 6.51 4.75
CA ILE A 88 16.26 7.86 4.20
C ILE A 88 17.16 8.00 2.99
N CYS A 89 16.56 8.24 1.83
CA CYS A 89 17.25 8.68 0.63
C CYS A 89 16.79 10.10 0.31
N ARG A 90 17.66 11.09 0.50
CA ARG A 90 17.32 12.49 0.25
C ARG A 90 18.49 13.23 -0.39
N ASN A 91 18.23 13.84 -1.55
CA ASN A 91 19.09 14.91 -2.04
C ASN A 91 18.88 16.14 -1.16
N GLY A 92 19.98 16.74 -0.70
CA GLY A 92 19.92 18.03 -0.04
C GLY A 92 19.25 19.06 -0.97
N PRO A 93 18.54 20.07 -0.42
CA PRO A 93 18.03 21.17 -1.22
C PRO A 93 19.15 21.73 -2.11
N GLY A 94 18.94 21.77 -3.42
CA GLY A 94 19.93 22.28 -4.39
C GLY A 94 21.03 21.29 -4.84
N SER A 95 21.03 20.04 -4.36
CA SER A 95 21.94 19.01 -4.90
C SER A 95 21.47 18.57 -6.29
N SER A 96 22.31 18.81 -7.29
CA SER A 96 22.11 18.32 -8.67
C SER A 96 22.53 16.86 -8.85
N VAL A 97 23.23 16.27 -7.87
CA VAL A 97 23.66 14.87 -7.94
C VAL A 97 22.51 13.99 -7.45
N PRO A 98 21.89 13.18 -8.33
CA PRO A 98 20.85 12.24 -7.92
C PRO A 98 21.44 11.14 -7.05
N LYS A 99 20.88 10.92 -5.85
CA LYS A 99 21.11 9.70 -5.07
C LYS A 99 20.30 8.54 -5.65
N GLY A 100 20.73 7.31 -5.41
CA GLY A 100 20.06 6.17 -6.04
C GLY A 100 20.90 4.92 -6.16
N PHE A 101 20.47 3.98 -7.00
CA PHE A 101 21.22 2.76 -7.33
C PHE A 101 21.53 1.88 -6.11
N VAL A 102 20.57 1.82 -5.17
CA VAL A 102 20.63 0.99 -3.98
C VAL A 102 19.50 -0.02 -3.99
N SER A 103 19.85 -1.30 -3.82
CA SER A 103 18.91 -2.40 -3.62
C SER A 103 18.92 -2.84 -2.16
N LEU A 104 17.78 -2.77 -1.47
CA LEU A 104 17.57 -3.32 -0.13
C LEU A 104 16.86 -4.67 -0.25
N ILE A 105 17.53 -5.74 0.14
CA ILE A 105 17.00 -7.11 0.05
C ILE A 105 16.87 -7.68 1.46
N GLY A 106 15.65 -7.79 1.96
CA GLY A 106 15.39 -8.42 3.25
C GLY A 106 15.44 -9.95 3.19
N SER A 107 15.41 -10.57 4.37
CA SER A 107 15.40 -12.04 4.49
C SER A 107 14.03 -12.64 4.15
N SER A 108 12.97 -11.95 4.53
CA SER A 108 11.58 -12.14 4.08
C SER A 108 10.75 -10.96 4.60
N ARG A 109 9.56 -10.75 4.01
CA ARG A 109 8.62 -9.72 4.50
C ARG A 109 8.21 -9.91 5.96
N ASP A 110 8.20 -11.15 6.45
CA ASP A 110 7.84 -11.45 7.85
C ASP A 110 9.02 -11.31 8.82
N ALA A 111 10.26 -11.43 8.33
CA ALA A 111 11.46 -11.47 9.15
C ALA A 111 12.22 -10.13 9.20
N THR A 112 12.19 -9.33 8.12
CA THR A 112 12.92 -8.07 8.03
C THR A 112 11.95 -6.89 7.97
N LYS A 113 12.04 -5.98 8.93
CA LYS A 113 11.11 -4.84 9.06
C LYS A 113 11.88 -3.52 9.15
N ILE A 114 11.50 -2.54 8.34
CA ILE A 114 11.87 -1.14 8.52
C ILE A 114 10.69 -0.47 9.22
N ILE A 115 10.91 0.01 10.44
CA ILE A 115 9.81 0.44 11.32
C ILE A 115 10.08 1.81 11.95
N LEU A 116 9.00 2.57 12.14
CA LEU A 116 8.95 3.75 12.99
C LEU A 116 7.87 3.53 14.06
N ARG A 117 8.29 3.35 15.32
CA ARG A 117 7.38 3.08 16.45
C ARG A 117 6.92 4.36 17.14
N GLU A 118 7.83 5.31 17.33
CA GLU A 118 7.59 6.55 18.06
C GLU A 118 8.19 7.74 17.31
N ASN A 119 7.61 8.92 17.53
CA ASN A 119 8.23 10.15 17.07
C ASN A 119 9.55 10.36 17.79
N ILE A 120 10.58 10.61 17.01
CA ILE A 120 11.83 11.15 17.51
C ILE A 120 11.54 12.58 17.93
N GLU A 121 11.61 12.87 19.24
CA GLU A 121 11.45 14.21 19.78
C GLU A 121 12.41 15.18 19.07
N GLY A 122 11.88 16.32 18.59
CA GLY A 122 12.66 17.30 17.81
C GLY A 122 12.98 16.90 16.36
N GLY A 123 12.49 15.76 15.87
CA GLY A 123 12.67 15.36 14.48
C GLY A 123 11.83 16.17 13.48
N PRO A 124 12.01 15.96 12.17
CA PRO A 124 11.25 16.69 11.14
C PRO A 124 9.74 16.46 11.31
N PRO A 125 8.89 17.37 10.80
CA PRO A 125 7.44 17.27 10.94
C PRO A 125 6.83 16.02 10.30
N ILE A 126 7.54 15.41 9.34
CA ILE A 126 7.16 14.14 8.70
C ILE A 126 8.27 13.13 8.99
N GLN A 127 7.94 12.16 9.85
CA GLN A 127 8.76 11.01 10.17
C GLN A 127 8.05 9.78 9.64
N VAL A 128 8.74 9.04 8.78
CA VAL A 128 8.21 7.82 8.16
C VAL A 128 9.30 6.76 8.12
N PRO A 129 8.95 5.46 8.15
CA PRO A 129 9.90 4.38 8.00
C PRO A 129 10.76 4.47 6.74
N VAL A 130 10.20 4.90 5.61
CA VAL A 130 10.95 5.09 4.36
C VAL A 130 10.67 6.47 3.78
N ARG A 131 11.70 7.33 3.75
CA ARG A 131 11.60 8.69 3.22
C ARG A 131 12.51 8.88 2.01
N LEU A 132 11.91 9.21 0.88
CA LEU A 132 12.58 9.25 -0.43
C LEU A 132 12.39 10.63 -1.05
N ALA A 133 13.48 11.24 -1.54
CA ALA A 133 13.48 12.57 -2.11
C ALA A 133 14.50 12.70 -3.25
N ASN A 134 14.02 12.80 -4.50
CA ASN A 134 14.84 12.86 -5.71
C ASN A 134 15.81 11.66 -5.87
N CYS A 135 15.32 10.45 -5.59
CA CYS A 135 16.13 9.24 -5.64
C CYS A 135 15.76 8.36 -6.83
N THR A 136 16.76 7.79 -7.52
CA THR A 136 16.53 6.98 -8.72
C THR A 136 17.06 5.56 -8.58
N ASN A 137 16.48 4.61 -9.31
CA ASN A 137 16.93 3.24 -9.38
C ASN A 137 17.07 2.59 -8.00
N LEU A 138 16.07 2.82 -7.14
CA LEU A 138 15.96 2.15 -5.85
C LEU A 138 15.22 0.83 -6.03
N SER A 139 15.67 -0.21 -5.33
CA SER A 139 14.96 -1.48 -5.29
C SER A 139 14.76 -1.93 -3.84
N PHE A 140 13.57 -2.40 -3.53
CA PHE A 140 13.21 -2.96 -2.23
C PHE A 140 12.60 -4.34 -2.47
N SER A 141 13.09 -5.35 -1.76
CA SER A 141 12.50 -6.69 -1.86
C SER A 141 12.54 -7.46 -0.56
N ARG A 142 11.55 -8.37 -0.40
CA ARG A 142 11.50 -9.36 0.70
C ARG A 142 11.63 -8.72 2.08
N LEU A 143 10.94 -7.61 2.31
CA LEU A 143 10.95 -6.88 3.57
C LEU A 143 9.59 -6.25 3.84
N ALA A 144 9.36 -5.84 5.08
CA ALA A 144 8.21 -5.04 5.47
C ALA A 144 8.60 -3.60 5.81
N VAL A 145 7.70 -2.66 5.50
CA VAL A 145 7.78 -1.24 5.88
C VAL A 145 6.54 -0.92 6.70
N ILE A 146 6.73 -0.63 7.98
CA ILE A 146 5.60 -0.55 8.93
C ILE A 146 5.66 0.77 9.70
N THR A 147 4.55 1.51 9.69
CA THR A 147 4.33 2.61 10.64
C THR A 147 3.20 2.24 11.59
N THR A 148 3.44 2.43 12.89
CA THR A 148 2.45 2.21 13.97
C THR A 148 2.29 3.45 14.86
N SER A 149 2.64 4.63 14.35
CA SER A 149 2.83 5.80 15.21
C SER A 149 1.49 6.37 15.70
N ALA A 150 1.28 6.34 17.01
CA ALA A 150 0.11 6.95 17.66
C ALA A 150 0.10 8.49 17.57
N ASN A 151 1.27 9.12 17.41
CA ASN A 151 1.48 10.53 17.74
C ASN A 151 1.77 11.47 16.54
N VAL A 152 1.84 10.98 15.31
CA VAL A 152 2.06 11.83 14.10
C VAL A 152 0.75 12.29 13.52
N ASN A 153 0.47 13.55 13.19
CA ASN A 153 -0.79 13.92 12.53
C ASN A 153 -1.09 13.22 11.18
N ILE A 154 -0.14 12.44 10.67
CA ILE A 154 -0.12 11.87 9.34
C ILE A 154 0.48 10.46 9.40
N GLY A 155 -0.30 9.43 9.05
CA GLY A 155 0.13 8.02 9.08
C GLY A 155 0.69 7.54 7.73
N TYR A 156 1.97 7.77 7.45
CA TYR A 156 2.63 7.29 6.23
C TYR A 156 3.66 6.21 6.52
N ALA A 157 3.67 5.13 5.74
CA ALA A 157 4.76 4.14 5.79
C ALA A 157 5.91 4.54 4.84
N ILE A 158 5.55 5.00 3.64
CA ILE A 158 6.48 5.51 2.64
C ILE A 158 6.07 6.93 2.23
N TYR A 159 7.05 7.84 2.23
CA TYR A 159 6.88 9.22 1.78
C TYR A 159 7.87 9.53 0.66
N TRP A 160 7.36 9.79 -0.54
CA TRP A 160 8.14 10.11 -1.73
C TRP A 160 7.99 11.59 -2.10
N THR A 161 9.11 12.26 -2.39
CA THR A 161 9.07 13.63 -2.94
C THR A 161 10.04 13.78 -4.10
N GLY A 162 9.72 14.67 -5.03
CA GLY A 162 10.59 14.91 -6.18
C GLY A 162 10.57 13.77 -7.21
N THR A 163 11.53 13.82 -8.14
CA THR A 163 11.58 12.88 -9.27
C THR A 163 12.28 11.56 -8.91
N GLY A 164 12.24 10.60 -9.83
CA GLY A 164 13.09 9.42 -9.78
C GLY A 164 12.31 8.13 -9.98
N THR A 165 12.93 7.01 -9.60
CA THR A 165 12.40 5.68 -9.91
C THR A 165 12.61 4.70 -8.76
N SER A 166 11.65 3.79 -8.58
CA SER A 166 11.80 2.68 -7.63
C SER A 166 11.07 1.41 -8.07
N THR A 167 11.53 0.27 -7.55
CA THR A 167 10.92 -1.04 -7.73
C THR A 167 10.74 -1.73 -6.39
N TRP A 168 9.57 -2.33 -6.19
CA TRP A 168 9.15 -2.98 -4.95
C TRP A 168 8.68 -4.39 -5.28
N SER A 169 9.31 -5.42 -4.71
CA SER A 169 9.02 -6.82 -5.04
C SER A 169 8.90 -7.69 -3.79
N ASP A 170 7.76 -8.37 -3.61
CA ASP A 170 7.49 -9.14 -2.39
C ASP A 170 7.71 -8.30 -1.12
N VAL A 171 7.14 -7.09 -1.12
CA VAL A 171 7.17 -6.20 0.06
C VAL A 171 5.80 -6.13 0.72
N TYR A 172 5.80 -5.98 2.03
CA TYR A 172 4.61 -5.67 2.81
C TYR A 172 4.72 -4.24 3.33
N VAL A 173 3.75 -3.38 3.04
CA VAL A 173 3.73 -2.00 3.49
C VAL A 173 2.49 -1.79 4.34
N GLU A 174 2.66 -1.39 5.59
CA GLU A 174 1.55 -1.16 6.50
C GLU A 174 1.61 0.26 7.05
N ALA A 175 0.50 0.98 6.88
CA ALA A 175 0.23 2.18 7.63
C ALA A 175 -0.90 1.93 8.60
N SER A 176 -0.54 1.79 9.87
CA SER A 176 -1.47 1.58 10.96
C SER A 176 -1.31 2.70 11.98
N ARG A 177 -2.44 3.18 12.50
CA ARG A 177 -2.40 4.26 13.47
C ARG A 177 -3.58 4.24 14.43
N SER A 178 -3.28 4.38 15.72
CA SER A 178 -4.22 4.77 16.76
C SER A 178 -4.30 6.31 16.92
N GLY A 179 -5.50 6.91 16.91
CA GLY A 179 -5.73 8.32 17.29
C GLY A 179 -6.57 9.17 16.31
N ASP A 180 -7.15 10.27 16.80
CA ASP A 180 -8.12 11.14 16.10
C ASP A 180 -7.49 12.04 15.02
N THR A 181 -7.22 11.51 13.84
CA THR A 181 -6.58 12.29 12.77
C THR A 181 -7.22 12.11 11.43
N ASN A 182 -6.77 12.92 10.46
CA ASN A 182 -7.50 13.08 9.22
C ASN A 182 -6.97 12.21 8.07
N TYR A 183 -5.79 11.58 8.19
CA TYR A 183 -5.16 10.96 7.02
C TYR A 183 -4.15 9.83 7.32
N ASN A 184 -4.33 8.67 6.68
CA ASN A 184 -3.47 7.48 6.79
C ASN A 184 -3.31 6.80 5.42
N THR A 185 -2.07 6.52 4.99
CA THR A 185 -1.78 5.78 3.75
C THR A 185 -0.42 5.06 3.80
N PRO A 186 -0.33 3.80 3.31
CA PRO A 186 0.94 3.09 3.11
C PRO A 186 1.93 3.87 2.23
N TRP A 187 1.41 4.60 1.25
CA TRP A 187 2.22 5.34 0.28
C TRP A 187 1.65 6.73 0.03
N TYR A 188 2.53 7.73 0.12
CA TYR A 188 2.25 9.12 -0.23
C TYR A 188 3.39 9.67 -1.09
N ASP A 189 3.09 10.25 -2.24
CA ASP A 189 4.01 11.10 -3.00
C ASP A 189 3.52 12.57 -3.03
N SER A 190 4.45 13.53 -3.12
CA SER A 190 4.13 14.96 -2.93
C SER A 190 3.96 15.77 -4.23
N GLY A 191 3.40 15.19 -5.28
CA GLY A 191 3.01 15.97 -6.47
C GLY A 191 4.04 16.11 -7.58
N VAL A 192 5.12 15.34 -7.55
CA VAL A 192 6.20 15.41 -8.56
C VAL A 192 6.32 14.07 -9.28
N ALA A 193 6.58 14.10 -10.58
CA ALA A 193 6.68 12.92 -11.43
C ALA A 193 7.80 11.96 -10.99
N GLY A 194 7.42 10.89 -10.29
CA GLY A 194 8.18 9.66 -10.11
C GLY A 194 7.64 8.52 -10.99
N LEU A 195 8.41 7.43 -11.10
CA LEU A 195 7.96 6.19 -11.75
C LEU A 195 8.24 4.99 -10.83
N HIS A 196 7.18 4.28 -10.46
CA HIS A 196 7.23 3.24 -9.43
C HIS A 196 6.64 1.92 -9.94
N TYR A 197 7.34 0.82 -9.67
CA TYR A 197 6.90 -0.52 -10.05
C TYR A 197 6.72 -1.39 -8.81
N TRP A 198 5.60 -2.11 -8.75
CA TRP A 198 5.22 -3.00 -7.67
C TRP A 198 4.94 -4.39 -8.22
N TYR A 199 5.56 -5.40 -7.62
CA TYR A 199 5.44 -6.80 -8.03
C TYR A 199 5.12 -7.66 -6.82
N ASN A 200 4.00 -8.40 -6.86
CA ASN A 200 3.61 -9.33 -5.79
C ASN A 200 3.73 -8.69 -4.38
N SER A 201 3.34 -7.42 -4.27
CA SER A 201 3.51 -6.63 -3.05
C SER A 201 2.15 -6.37 -2.42
N LYS A 202 2.13 -6.15 -1.10
CA LYS A 202 0.90 -5.92 -0.36
C LYS A 202 0.99 -4.61 0.42
N LEU A 203 0.04 -3.71 0.19
CA LEU A 203 -0.08 -2.43 0.87
C LEU A 203 -1.35 -2.44 1.71
N VAL A 204 -1.26 -2.09 3.00
CA VAL A 204 -2.37 -2.16 3.94
C VAL A 204 -2.48 -0.88 4.74
N SER A 205 -3.61 -0.19 4.59
CA SER A 205 -4.00 0.94 5.44
C SER A 205 -4.95 0.43 6.53
N ILE A 206 -4.53 0.50 7.79
CA ILE A 206 -5.33 0.07 8.95
C ILE A 206 -5.86 1.29 9.70
N ALA A 207 -7.19 1.40 9.73
CA ALA A 207 -7.93 2.56 10.21
C ALA A 207 -8.54 2.33 11.60
N HIS A 208 -7.92 2.85 12.67
CA HIS A 208 -8.43 2.67 14.05
C HIS A 208 -9.42 3.75 14.50
N ALA A 209 -9.43 4.92 13.86
CA ALA A 209 -10.12 6.11 14.34
C ALA A 209 -10.71 6.94 13.17
N ARG A 210 -11.12 8.18 13.46
CA ARG A 210 -11.63 9.15 12.46
C ARG A 210 -10.64 9.35 11.30
N GLY A 211 -11.13 9.93 10.20
CA GLY A 211 -10.27 10.42 9.11
C GLY A 211 -10.48 9.76 7.75
N ILE A 212 -9.54 10.07 6.86
CA ILE A 212 -9.41 9.55 5.50
C ILE A 212 -8.35 8.45 5.54
N ASN A 213 -8.70 7.26 5.06
CA ASN A 213 -7.77 6.14 4.96
C ASN A 213 -7.65 5.74 3.50
N VAL A 214 -6.42 5.75 3.00
CA VAL A 214 -6.12 5.47 1.60
C VAL A 214 -5.16 4.28 1.53
N GLY A 215 -5.42 3.33 0.65
CA GLY A 215 -4.52 2.18 0.44
C GLY A 215 -3.29 2.56 -0.39
N TYR A 216 -3.48 3.44 -1.37
CA TYR A 216 -2.42 4.06 -2.16
C TYR A 216 -2.86 5.42 -2.71
N GLU A 217 -2.02 6.45 -2.55
CA GLU A 217 -2.25 7.78 -3.12
C GLU A 217 -1.11 8.15 -4.06
N SER A 218 -1.43 8.60 -5.29
CA SER A 218 -0.44 9.17 -6.21
C SER A 218 -0.79 10.62 -6.56
N GLN A 219 0.14 11.54 -6.31
CA GLN A 219 0.00 12.97 -6.52
C GLN A 219 0.69 13.52 -7.76
N GLY A 220 1.41 12.69 -8.49
CA GLY A 220 2.01 13.08 -9.76
C GLY A 220 2.90 12.01 -10.35
N SER A 221 3.09 10.90 -9.63
CA SER A 221 3.87 9.77 -10.09
C SER A 221 3.06 8.81 -10.95
N GLU A 222 3.77 8.14 -11.85
CA GLU A 222 3.29 6.98 -12.57
C GLU A 222 3.61 5.72 -11.74
N SER A 223 2.60 4.89 -11.48
CA SER A 223 2.76 3.69 -10.63
C SER A 223 2.16 2.46 -11.32
N TRP A 224 2.94 1.40 -11.41
CA TRP A 224 2.56 0.15 -12.06
C TRP A 224 2.53 -0.99 -11.05
N PHE A 225 1.41 -1.71 -10.98
CA PHE A 225 1.20 -2.83 -10.07
C PHE A 225 0.96 -4.11 -10.85
N TYR A 226 1.74 -5.15 -10.54
CA TYR A 226 1.62 -6.47 -11.14
C TYR A 226 1.38 -7.51 -10.04
N GLY A 227 0.20 -8.13 -10.04
CA GLY A 227 -0.18 -9.14 -9.05
C GLY A 227 -0.07 -8.66 -7.61
N SER A 228 -0.34 -7.38 -7.34
CA SER A 228 -0.19 -6.78 -6.01
C SER A 228 -1.55 -6.63 -5.31
N GLU A 229 -1.53 -6.42 -4.00
CA GLU A 229 -2.71 -6.23 -3.16
C GLU A 229 -2.68 -4.84 -2.52
N ILE A 230 -3.81 -4.13 -2.57
CA ILE A 230 -4.02 -2.86 -1.88
C ILE A 230 -5.26 -3.01 -1.01
N ASP A 231 -5.06 -3.05 0.31
CA ASP A 231 -6.12 -3.25 1.28
C ASP A 231 -6.28 -1.98 2.15
N VAL A 232 -7.53 -1.60 2.40
CA VAL A 232 -7.91 -0.65 3.43
C VAL A 232 -8.83 -1.37 4.39
N VAL A 233 -8.44 -1.44 5.65
CA VAL A 233 -9.14 -2.21 6.69
C VAL A 233 -9.49 -1.29 7.84
N ILE A 234 -10.76 -1.31 8.26
CA ILE A 234 -11.14 -0.73 9.55
C ILE A 234 -11.17 -1.83 10.60
N ASP A 235 -10.28 -1.76 11.58
CA ASP A 235 -10.18 -2.72 12.68
C ASP A 235 -10.77 -2.20 14.00
N ASN A 236 -11.11 -0.92 14.07
CA ASN A 236 -11.82 -0.34 15.22
C ASN A 236 -12.81 0.75 14.78
N LEU A 237 -14.09 0.47 15.02
CA LEU A 237 -15.17 1.40 14.75
C LEU A 237 -15.61 2.08 16.05
N THR A 238 -14.95 3.19 16.40
CA THR A 238 -15.57 4.14 17.33
C THR A 238 -16.71 4.88 16.62
N PRO A 239 -17.80 5.29 17.32
CA PRO A 239 -18.82 6.14 16.74
C PRO A 239 -18.19 7.46 16.24
N VAL A 240 -18.27 7.69 14.95
CA VAL A 240 -17.59 8.79 14.26
C VAL A 240 -18.56 9.53 13.37
N THR A 241 -18.41 10.85 13.32
CA THR A 241 -19.27 11.72 12.52
C THR A 241 -19.03 11.58 11.02
N ARG A 242 -17.84 11.17 10.58
CA ARG A 242 -17.50 10.92 9.17
C ARG A 242 -16.25 10.06 9.03
N LYS A 243 -16.28 9.02 8.19
CA LYS A 243 -15.09 8.26 7.77
C LYS A 243 -15.09 8.08 6.27
N VAL A 244 -13.93 8.28 5.66
CA VAL A 244 -13.77 8.14 4.22
C VAL A 244 -12.64 7.16 3.91
N MET A 245 -12.91 6.23 3.01
CA MET A 245 -11.97 5.18 2.63
C MET A 245 -11.82 5.09 1.13
N TYR A 246 -10.58 5.02 0.69
CA TYR A 246 -10.22 4.87 -0.71
C TYR A 246 -9.21 3.74 -0.84
N GLY A 247 -9.52 2.66 -1.54
CA GLY A 247 -8.50 1.66 -1.88
C GLY A 247 -7.35 2.34 -2.64
N LEU A 248 -7.71 3.11 -3.65
CA LEU A 248 -6.82 3.96 -4.43
C LEU A 248 -7.43 5.35 -4.58
N ASP A 249 -6.65 6.40 -4.31
CA ASP A 249 -7.05 7.80 -4.53
C ASP A 249 -6.07 8.51 -5.48
N THR A 250 -6.59 8.95 -6.62
CA THR A 250 -5.92 9.90 -7.52
C THR A 250 -6.76 11.17 -7.70
N ALA A 251 -7.82 11.34 -6.90
CA ALA A 251 -8.79 12.42 -7.12
C ALA A 251 -8.26 13.82 -6.86
N VAL A 252 -7.28 13.93 -5.97
CA VAL A 252 -6.68 15.19 -5.59
C VAL A 252 -5.57 15.61 -6.55
N SER A 253 -5.13 14.76 -7.47
CA SER A 253 -3.77 14.89 -7.96
C SER A 253 -3.44 14.04 -9.18
N GLN A 254 -2.59 14.58 -10.07
CA GLN A 254 -2.37 14.15 -11.46
C GLN A 254 -1.56 12.85 -11.63
N GLY A 255 -1.68 11.89 -10.71
CA GLY A 255 -1.00 10.58 -10.81
C GLY A 255 -1.57 9.70 -11.93
N ASP A 256 -0.75 8.77 -12.43
CA ASP A 256 -1.20 7.67 -13.29
C ASP A 256 -0.96 6.36 -12.55
N ILE A 257 -2.01 5.59 -12.31
CA ILE A 257 -1.90 4.29 -11.66
C ILE A 257 -2.42 3.20 -12.57
N ARG A 258 -1.58 2.17 -12.77
CA ARG A 258 -1.88 1.04 -13.65
C ARG A 258 -1.77 -0.27 -12.89
N LEU A 259 -2.82 -1.08 -12.94
CA LEU A 259 -2.96 -2.32 -12.20
C LEU A 259 -3.18 -3.50 -13.14
N PHE A 260 -2.36 -4.53 -13.02
CA PHE A 260 -2.42 -5.74 -13.84
C PHE A 260 -2.53 -6.97 -12.93
N GLY A 261 -3.67 -7.67 -12.98
CA GLY A 261 -3.95 -8.83 -12.13
C GLY A 261 -3.85 -8.53 -10.62
N SER A 262 -4.03 -7.27 -10.23
CA SER A 262 -3.90 -6.81 -8.84
C SER A 262 -5.26 -6.78 -8.14
N VAL A 263 -5.26 -6.75 -6.82
CA VAL A 263 -6.48 -6.76 -6.01
C VAL A 263 -6.56 -5.49 -5.18
N ILE A 264 -7.74 -4.87 -5.16
CA ILE A 264 -8.08 -3.76 -4.27
C ILE A 264 -9.18 -4.23 -3.32
N ARG A 265 -8.98 -4.05 -2.01
CA ARG A 265 -10.00 -4.34 -1.00
C ARG A 265 -10.21 -3.15 -0.08
N VAL A 266 -11.46 -2.81 0.16
CA VAL A 266 -11.84 -1.88 1.20
C VAL A 266 -12.85 -2.59 2.07
N LEU A 267 -12.43 -2.90 3.29
CA LEU A 267 -13.10 -3.83 4.18
C LEU A 267 -13.34 -3.19 5.55
N VAL A 268 -14.47 -3.54 6.13
CA VAL A 268 -14.72 -3.35 7.56
C VAL A 268 -14.53 -4.71 8.25
N ASP A 269 -13.72 -4.77 9.29
CA ASP A 269 -13.45 -6.00 10.03
C ASP A 269 -14.75 -6.58 10.61
N ASP A 270 -15.00 -7.87 10.34
CA ASP A 270 -16.21 -8.60 10.74
C ASP A 270 -16.41 -8.70 12.25
N SER A 271 -15.35 -8.52 13.04
CA SER A 271 -15.40 -8.48 14.51
C SER A 271 -16.11 -7.24 15.05
N GLN A 272 -16.26 -6.20 14.23
CA GLN A 272 -16.92 -4.97 14.62
C GLN A 272 -18.43 -5.11 14.41
N GLY A 273 -19.22 -4.79 15.45
CA GLY A 273 -20.68 -4.68 15.32
C GLY A 273 -21.07 -3.62 14.27
N LEU A 274 -22.37 -3.50 13.99
CA LEU A 274 -22.86 -2.42 13.12
C LEU A 274 -22.48 -1.05 13.72
N VAL A 275 -21.90 -0.17 12.91
CA VAL A 275 -21.60 1.20 13.34
C VAL A 275 -22.31 2.24 12.49
N ASP A 276 -23.11 3.05 13.18
CA ASP A 276 -23.77 4.22 12.63
C ASP A 276 -22.76 5.35 12.40
N GLY A 277 -22.84 5.96 11.22
CA GLY A 277 -22.02 7.10 10.81
C GLY A 277 -22.19 7.47 9.35
N ASP A 278 -21.59 8.58 8.93
CA ASP A 278 -21.49 8.95 7.51
C ASP A 278 -20.22 8.33 6.92
N PHE A 279 -20.34 7.10 6.42
CA PHE A 279 -19.24 6.39 5.78
C PHE A 279 -19.30 6.53 4.26
N THR A 280 -18.14 6.79 3.67
CA THR A 280 -17.96 6.77 2.22
C THR A 280 -16.82 5.83 1.87
N PHE A 281 -17.11 4.81 1.05
CA PHE A 281 -16.14 3.82 0.61
C PHE A 281 -15.95 3.92 -0.91
N TYR A 282 -14.69 3.99 -1.36
CA TYR A 282 -14.34 3.79 -2.76
C TYR A 282 -13.28 2.70 -2.90
N GLY A 283 -13.47 1.76 -3.83
CA GLY A 283 -12.35 0.92 -4.28
C GLY A 283 -11.30 1.76 -5.00
N ILE A 284 -11.70 2.41 -6.09
CA ILE A 284 -10.92 3.36 -6.88
C ILE A 284 -11.65 4.69 -6.89
N ARG A 285 -10.96 5.77 -6.55
CA ARG A 285 -11.43 7.14 -6.72
C ARG A 285 -10.46 7.91 -7.61
N SER A 286 -10.92 8.32 -8.79
CA SER A 286 -10.13 8.97 -9.82
C SER A 286 -10.62 10.38 -10.13
N GLY A 287 -9.69 11.32 -10.12
CA GLY A 287 -9.92 12.73 -10.41
C GLY A 287 -9.79 13.03 -11.89
N THR A 288 -9.05 14.11 -12.17
CA THR A 288 -8.47 14.37 -13.50
C THR A 288 -7.34 13.40 -13.86
N ALA A 289 -6.85 12.64 -12.89
CA ALA A 289 -5.87 11.59 -13.04
C ALA A 289 -6.44 10.29 -13.64
N GLN A 290 -5.53 9.41 -14.05
CA GLN A 290 -5.85 8.14 -14.70
C GLN A 290 -5.67 6.96 -13.75
N ALA A 291 -6.66 6.07 -13.74
CA ALA A 291 -6.57 4.76 -13.12
C ALA A 291 -6.90 3.71 -14.19
N HIS A 292 -5.93 2.85 -14.49
CA HIS A 292 -6.07 1.80 -15.50
C HIS A 292 -5.97 0.44 -14.82
N MET A 293 -6.96 -0.42 -14.97
CA MET A 293 -6.93 -1.77 -14.39
C MET A 293 -7.23 -2.82 -15.44
N HIS A 294 -6.46 -3.91 -15.45
CA HIS A 294 -6.58 -5.04 -16.36
C HIS A 294 -6.51 -6.34 -15.54
N GLY A 295 -7.62 -7.05 -15.41
CA GLY A 295 -7.71 -8.25 -14.58
C GLY A 295 -7.71 -7.97 -13.08
N GLY A 296 -7.78 -9.04 -12.28
CA GLY A 296 -7.77 -8.94 -10.82
C GLY A 296 -9.15 -8.68 -10.22
N SER A 297 -9.21 -8.00 -9.07
CA SER A 297 -10.50 -7.73 -8.42
C SER A 297 -10.55 -6.45 -7.59
N ILE A 298 -11.75 -5.87 -7.48
CA ILE A 298 -12.09 -4.78 -6.57
C ILE A 298 -13.20 -5.29 -5.65
N SER A 299 -12.94 -5.27 -4.34
CA SER A 299 -13.91 -5.66 -3.31
C SER A 299 -14.14 -4.51 -2.35
N VAL A 300 -15.37 -4.03 -2.24
CA VAL A 300 -15.73 -2.97 -1.29
C VAL A 300 -16.88 -3.49 -0.42
N ASP A 301 -16.59 -3.75 0.85
CA ASP A 301 -17.55 -4.28 1.81
C ASP A 301 -17.88 -3.21 2.86
N GLY A 302 -19.04 -2.58 2.71
CA GLY A 302 -19.58 -1.64 3.68
C GLY A 302 -20.58 -2.26 4.65
N SER A 303 -20.77 -3.58 4.67
CA SER A 303 -21.89 -4.25 5.35
C SER A 303 -21.99 -4.07 6.86
N LYS A 304 -20.96 -3.47 7.48
CA LYS A 304 -20.89 -3.15 8.91
C LYS A 304 -20.95 -1.65 9.21
N ALA A 305 -21.21 -0.83 8.19
CA ALA A 305 -21.31 0.61 8.31
C ALA A 305 -22.56 1.13 7.60
N THR A 306 -23.14 2.22 8.08
CA THR A 306 -24.15 2.97 7.32
C THR A 306 -23.44 3.88 6.31
N GLY A 307 -23.75 3.81 5.02
CA GLY A 307 -23.04 4.65 4.05
C GLY A 307 -23.19 4.26 2.59
N THR A 308 -22.51 5.02 1.73
CA THR A 308 -22.42 4.74 0.30
C THR A 308 -21.13 3.99 0.00
N VAL A 309 -21.27 2.92 -0.76
CA VAL A 309 -20.17 2.04 -1.15
C VAL A 309 -20.04 2.09 -2.66
N THR A 310 -18.91 2.61 -3.15
CA THR A 310 -18.60 2.74 -4.57
C THR A 310 -17.40 1.86 -4.92
N ALA A 311 -17.45 1.02 -5.95
CA ALA A 311 -16.24 0.32 -6.39
C ALA A 311 -15.31 1.25 -7.17
N ILE A 312 -15.85 2.00 -8.12
CA ILE A 312 -15.10 2.88 -9.01
C ILE A 312 -15.83 4.22 -9.10
N GLY A 313 -15.20 5.30 -8.64
CA GLY A 313 -15.68 6.67 -8.85
C GLY A 313 -14.69 7.43 -9.71
N ILE A 314 -15.09 7.85 -10.92
CA ILE A 314 -14.20 8.45 -11.93
C ILE A 314 -14.74 9.82 -12.35
N SER A 315 -13.83 10.80 -12.45
CA SER A 315 -14.11 12.13 -13.02
C SER A 315 -13.17 12.50 -14.18
N GLY A 316 -12.40 11.52 -14.69
CA GLY A 316 -11.42 11.68 -15.77
C GLY A 316 -11.36 10.44 -16.68
N ASN A 317 -10.26 10.27 -17.43
CA ASN A 317 -10.08 9.11 -18.31
C ASN A 317 -9.52 7.92 -17.51
N SER A 318 -10.38 7.00 -17.10
CA SER A 318 -9.99 5.79 -16.39
C SER A 318 -10.76 4.61 -16.94
N HIS A 319 -10.08 3.47 -17.16
CA HIS A 319 -10.70 2.26 -17.69
C HIS A 319 -10.34 1.04 -16.85
N VAL A 320 -11.27 0.10 -16.78
CA VAL A 320 -11.15 -1.11 -15.96
C VAL A 320 -11.61 -2.30 -16.79
N HIS A 321 -10.68 -3.12 -17.29
CA HIS A 321 -11.00 -4.28 -18.12
C HIS A 321 -10.81 -5.58 -17.35
N ASP A 322 -11.68 -6.56 -17.59
CA ASP A 322 -11.57 -7.93 -17.08
C ASP A 322 -11.43 -8.05 -15.55
N THR A 323 -11.91 -7.04 -14.81
CA THR A 323 -11.79 -6.98 -13.35
C THR A 323 -13.07 -7.46 -12.68
N ALA A 324 -12.94 -8.40 -11.74
CA ALA A 324 -14.07 -8.83 -10.92
C ALA A 324 -14.41 -7.75 -9.87
N ILE A 325 -15.67 -7.31 -9.81
CA ILE A 325 -16.12 -6.28 -8.85
C ILE A 325 -17.16 -6.86 -7.89
N THR A 326 -16.89 -6.75 -6.59
CA THR A 326 -17.83 -7.08 -5.52
C THR A 326 -18.07 -5.83 -4.68
N VAL A 327 -19.34 -5.43 -4.57
CA VAL A 327 -19.76 -4.31 -3.73
C VAL A 327 -20.86 -4.81 -2.81
N LYS A 328 -20.67 -4.65 -1.51
CA LYS A 328 -21.67 -4.99 -0.50
C LYS A 328 -22.11 -3.72 0.20
N PRO A 329 -23.39 -3.31 0.06
CA PRO A 329 -23.88 -2.06 0.63
C PRO A 329 -23.84 -2.09 2.15
N GLY A 330 -23.88 -0.91 2.75
CA GLY A 330 -24.10 -0.73 4.17
C GLY A 330 -25.47 -1.24 4.63
N GLN A 331 -25.53 -1.75 5.86
CA GLN A 331 -26.81 -2.06 6.49
C GLN A 331 -27.62 -0.77 6.69
N GLY A 332 -28.96 -0.88 6.63
CA GLY A 332 -29.87 0.28 6.79
C GLY A 332 -30.22 1.02 5.49
N GLY A 333 -29.93 0.46 4.32
CA GLY A 333 -30.32 1.04 3.03
C GLY A 333 -29.25 1.90 2.36
N GLY A 334 -27.97 1.63 2.63
CA GLY A 334 -26.86 2.23 1.91
C GLY A 334 -26.88 1.89 0.42
N SER A 335 -26.32 2.78 -0.42
CA SER A 335 -26.19 2.54 -1.85
C SER A 335 -24.94 1.72 -2.16
N ALA A 336 -25.08 0.73 -3.05
CA ALA A 336 -23.95 0.03 -3.68
C ALA A 336 -23.83 0.49 -5.12
N ILE A 337 -22.70 1.11 -5.45
CA ILE A 337 -22.41 1.67 -6.77
C ILE A 337 -21.18 0.95 -7.31
N ARG A 338 -21.28 0.30 -8.46
CA ARG A 338 -20.08 -0.27 -9.10
C ARG A 338 -19.24 0.81 -9.77
N VAL A 339 -19.90 1.66 -10.55
CA VAL A 339 -19.28 2.75 -11.28
C VAL A 339 -20.07 4.03 -11.07
N GLU A 340 -19.36 5.09 -10.74
CA GLU A 340 -19.84 6.46 -10.70
C GLU A 340 -18.98 7.33 -11.65
N GLY A 341 -19.62 8.09 -12.53
CA GLY A 341 -18.95 8.93 -13.54
C GLY A 341 -19.24 8.50 -14.98
N ASP A 342 -18.86 9.35 -15.95
CA ASP A 342 -19.27 9.21 -17.36
C ASP A 342 -18.26 8.46 -18.25
N LEU A 343 -17.14 7.97 -17.69
CA LEU A 343 -15.96 7.56 -18.48
C LEU A 343 -15.35 6.22 -18.11
N ALA A 344 -16.01 5.37 -17.32
CA ALA A 344 -15.49 4.04 -17.04
C ALA A 344 -15.79 3.08 -18.20
N GLU A 345 -14.78 2.73 -18.98
CA GLU A 345 -14.88 1.71 -20.02
C GLU A 345 -14.60 0.33 -19.43
N ALA A 346 -15.60 -0.58 -19.46
CA ALA A 346 -15.46 -1.95 -18.97
C ALA A 346 -16.64 -2.83 -19.41
N PRO A 347 -16.43 -4.10 -19.79
CA PRO A 347 -17.46 -5.12 -19.62
C PRO A 347 -17.56 -5.53 -18.16
N PHE A 348 -18.76 -5.47 -17.57
CA PHE A 348 -19.01 -5.94 -16.21
C PHE A 348 -20.01 -7.10 -16.24
N ILE A 349 -19.75 -8.16 -15.46
CA ILE A 349 -20.75 -9.20 -15.17
C ILE A 349 -21.29 -8.96 -13.76
N TRP A 350 -22.59 -8.70 -13.64
CA TRP A 350 -23.30 -8.53 -12.38
C TRP A 350 -23.60 -9.89 -11.73
N PRO A 351 -23.64 -9.98 -10.39
CA PRO A 351 -24.05 -11.21 -9.74
C PRO A 351 -25.48 -11.56 -10.16
N PRO A 352 -25.83 -12.84 -10.31
CA PRO A 352 -27.20 -13.23 -10.60
C PRO A 352 -28.17 -12.73 -9.53
N GLY A 353 -29.36 -12.28 -9.92
CA GLY A 353 -30.32 -11.67 -9.00
C GLY A 353 -31.72 -11.54 -9.58
N LYS A 354 -32.66 -11.05 -8.77
CA LYS A 354 -34.07 -10.82 -9.15
C LYS A 354 -34.40 -9.37 -9.48
N GLN A 355 -33.42 -8.48 -9.31
CA GLN A 355 -33.60 -7.05 -9.50
C GLN A 355 -32.51 -6.56 -10.41
N LEU A 356 -32.93 -5.79 -11.42
CA LEU A 356 -32.03 -5.08 -12.30
C LEU A 356 -31.10 -4.18 -11.48
N PRO A 357 -29.78 -4.29 -11.67
CA PRO A 357 -28.86 -3.35 -11.05
C PRO A 357 -29.12 -1.92 -11.55
N ALA A 358 -28.93 -0.93 -10.68
CA ALA A 358 -28.91 0.48 -11.09
C ALA A 358 -27.57 0.78 -11.77
N VAL A 359 -27.57 0.95 -13.10
CA VAL A 359 -26.33 1.04 -13.90
C VAL A 359 -26.27 2.34 -14.70
N LYS A 360 -25.10 2.96 -14.69
CA LYS A 360 -24.66 3.96 -15.66
C LYS A 360 -23.47 3.39 -16.43
N SER A 361 -23.75 2.69 -17.51
CA SER A 361 -22.75 2.19 -18.46
C SER A 361 -22.85 3.03 -19.71
N THR A 362 -21.74 3.54 -20.23
CA THR A 362 -21.77 4.37 -21.43
C THR A 362 -21.65 3.58 -22.73
N ASN A 363 -21.26 2.29 -22.68
CA ASN A 363 -20.87 1.53 -23.87
C ASN A 363 -21.52 0.13 -24.03
N GLY A 364 -22.55 -0.23 -23.26
CA GLY A 364 -23.32 -1.47 -23.55
C GLY A 364 -22.64 -2.78 -23.14
N SER A 365 -21.66 -2.70 -22.26
CA SER A 365 -20.79 -3.84 -21.92
C SER A 365 -21.17 -4.51 -20.58
N ASP A 366 -22.14 -3.97 -19.86
CA ASP A 366 -22.67 -4.57 -18.64
C ASP A 366 -23.60 -5.75 -18.97
N THR A 367 -23.41 -6.85 -18.25
CA THR A 367 -24.23 -8.05 -18.37
C THR A 367 -24.68 -8.51 -17.00
N PHE A 368 -25.90 -9.00 -16.88
CA PHE A 368 -26.51 -9.44 -15.64
C PHE A 368 -27.30 -10.72 -15.91
N VAL A 369 -27.33 -11.66 -14.96
CA VAL A 369 -28.19 -12.84 -15.07
C VAL A 369 -29.41 -12.63 -14.18
N GLU A 370 -30.56 -12.35 -14.78
CA GLU A 370 -31.84 -12.28 -14.06
C GLU A 370 -32.35 -13.71 -13.82
N THR A 371 -32.59 -14.07 -12.56
CA THR A 371 -32.80 -15.49 -12.18
C THR A 371 -34.25 -15.91 -12.02
N ASP A 372 -35.19 -14.97 -12.18
CA ASP A 372 -36.62 -15.15 -11.93
C ASP A 372 -37.49 -14.83 -13.15
N CYS A 373 -36.91 -14.97 -14.35
CA CYS A 373 -37.63 -14.81 -15.61
C CYS A 373 -38.32 -16.11 -16.04
N ASN A 374 -39.44 -16.01 -16.76
CA ASN A 374 -40.02 -17.13 -17.50
C ASN A 374 -39.54 -17.18 -18.97
N SER A 375 -39.94 -18.23 -19.70
CA SER A 375 -39.56 -18.42 -21.13
C SER A 375 -39.96 -17.30 -22.09
N SER A 376 -40.84 -16.41 -21.67
CA SER A 376 -41.30 -15.26 -22.46
C SER A 376 -40.62 -13.95 -22.05
N GLY A 377 -39.67 -13.96 -21.11
CA GLY A 377 -38.93 -12.78 -20.66
C GLY A 377 -39.67 -11.93 -19.61
N ILE A 378 -40.67 -12.50 -18.94
CA ILE A 378 -41.35 -11.83 -17.82
C ILE A 378 -40.60 -12.16 -16.53
N CYS A 379 -40.04 -11.14 -15.89
CA CYS A 379 -39.26 -11.22 -14.66
C CYS A 379 -39.92 -10.33 -13.59
N ASP A 380 -40.97 -10.83 -12.95
CA ASP A 380 -41.85 -10.06 -12.06
C ASP A 380 -41.66 -10.36 -10.56
N GLY A 381 -40.65 -11.16 -10.20
CA GLY A 381 -40.37 -11.53 -8.81
C GLY A 381 -41.38 -12.49 -8.19
N VAL A 382 -42.43 -12.89 -8.92
CA VAL A 382 -43.43 -13.84 -8.44
C VAL A 382 -42.88 -15.26 -8.63
N ALA A 383 -43.27 -16.20 -7.76
CA ALA A 383 -42.93 -17.61 -7.94
C ALA A 383 -43.67 -18.14 -9.18
N ILE A 384 -43.02 -18.06 -10.34
CA ILE A 384 -43.48 -18.66 -11.60
C ILE A 384 -42.98 -20.11 -11.63
N GLU A 385 -43.81 -21.06 -12.07
CA GLU A 385 -43.43 -22.49 -12.13
C GLU A 385 -42.25 -22.76 -13.08
N ASP A 386 -41.96 -21.83 -14.01
CA ASP A 386 -40.93 -21.93 -15.04
C ASP A 386 -39.85 -20.84 -14.91
N GLN A 387 -39.23 -20.70 -13.73
CA GLN A 387 -38.10 -19.79 -13.55
C GLN A 387 -36.85 -20.30 -14.27
N GLN A 388 -36.28 -19.47 -15.14
CA GLN A 388 -35.02 -19.75 -15.82
C GLN A 388 -34.13 -18.49 -15.87
N PRO A 389 -32.80 -18.69 -15.85
CA PRO A 389 -31.85 -17.58 -15.91
C PRO A 389 -31.85 -16.92 -17.30
N HIS A 390 -31.98 -15.60 -17.34
CA HIS A 390 -31.91 -14.80 -18.57
C HIS A 390 -30.67 -13.91 -18.54
N MET A 391 -29.96 -13.82 -19.67
CA MET A 391 -28.82 -12.93 -19.83
C MET A 391 -29.28 -11.55 -20.30
N MET A 392 -29.19 -10.58 -19.40
CA MET A 392 -29.45 -9.17 -19.65
C MET A 392 -28.15 -8.48 -20.06
N ILE A 393 -28.23 -7.63 -21.07
CA ILE A 393 -27.13 -6.80 -21.59
C ILE A 393 -27.57 -5.34 -21.50
N TYR A 394 -26.73 -4.46 -20.96
CA TYR A 394 -27.06 -3.05 -20.92
C TYR A 394 -27.20 -2.49 -22.34
N SER A 395 -28.26 -1.74 -22.58
CA SER A 395 -28.54 -1.13 -23.88
C SER A 395 -29.27 0.19 -23.69
N GLU A 396 -28.65 1.28 -24.14
CA GLU A 396 -29.27 2.60 -24.09
C GLU A 396 -30.56 2.71 -24.91
N ASN A 397 -30.74 1.81 -25.88
CA ASN A 397 -31.93 1.74 -26.73
C ASN A 397 -33.17 1.16 -26.02
N CYS A 398 -33.00 0.60 -24.83
CA CYS A 398 -34.10 0.08 -24.02
C CYS A 398 -34.53 1.11 -22.95
N THR A 399 -35.84 1.25 -22.72
CA THR A 399 -36.37 2.16 -21.69
C THR A 399 -35.88 1.79 -20.29
N SER A 400 -35.82 0.50 -19.96
CA SER A 400 -35.22 -0.02 -18.74
C SER A 400 -33.69 0.05 -18.70
N ARG A 401 -33.06 0.38 -19.83
CA ARG A 401 -31.63 0.25 -20.12
C ARG A 401 -31.10 -1.19 -20.17
N TRP A 402 -31.98 -2.19 -20.17
CA TRP A 402 -31.60 -3.60 -20.23
C TRP A 402 -32.25 -4.32 -21.42
N PHE A 403 -31.42 -5.01 -22.19
CA PHE A 403 -31.79 -5.86 -23.30
C PHE A 403 -31.65 -7.32 -22.89
N ASP A 404 -32.75 -8.07 -22.93
CA ASP A 404 -32.73 -9.50 -22.69
C ASP A 404 -32.29 -10.23 -23.95
N SER A 405 -31.05 -10.73 -23.95
CA SER A 405 -30.49 -11.48 -25.07
C SER A 405 -31.09 -12.88 -25.23
N THR A 406 -31.78 -13.38 -24.20
CA THR A 406 -32.43 -14.70 -24.19
C THR A 406 -33.69 -14.70 -25.05
N VAL A 407 -34.49 -13.63 -24.96
CA VAL A 407 -35.73 -13.45 -25.75
C VAL A 407 -35.61 -12.40 -26.84
N ASN A 408 -34.42 -11.78 -26.98
CA ASN A 408 -34.10 -10.78 -27.99
C ASN A 408 -35.05 -9.56 -27.93
N ALA A 409 -35.32 -9.06 -26.73
CA ALA A 409 -36.23 -7.93 -26.49
C ALA A 409 -35.73 -7.02 -25.36
N CYS A 410 -36.17 -5.76 -25.37
CA CYS A 410 -35.93 -4.87 -24.24
C CYS A 410 -36.77 -5.30 -23.03
N ARG A 411 -36.15 -5.28 -21.85
CA ARG A 411 -36.88 -5.44 -20.58
C ARG A 411 -37.83 -4.23 -20.42
N PRO A 412 -39.13 -4.45 -20.14
CA PRO A 412 -40.10 -3.38 -19.92
C PRO A 412 -39.68 -2.31 -18.90
#